data_AF-J9C435-F1
#
_entry.id   AF-J9C435-F1
#
_cell.length_a   1.000
_cell.length_b   1.000
_cell.length_c   1.000
_cell.angle_alpha   90.00
_cell.angle_beta   90.00
_cell.angle_gamma   90.00
#
_symmetry.space_group_name_H-M   'P 1'
#
loop_
_entity.id
_entity.type
_entity.pdbx_description
1 polymer ?
#
loop_
_entity_poly.entity_id
_entity_poly.type
_entity_poly.pdbx_seq_one_letter_code
_entity_poly.pdbx_strand_id
1 'polypeptide(L)' 'MGKDHTLFALVDGRVAFRKKADNKSYVSVIPFEN' A
#
# COMPACT_ATOMS: atom_id res chain seq x y z
N MET A 1 -9.02 0.46 2.94
CA MET A 1 -8.99 1.92 3.16
C MET A 1 -10.13 2.25 4.12
N GLY A 2 -9.87 3.06 5.13
CA GLY A 2 -10.84 3.43 6.15
C GLY A 2 -11.96 4.26 5.57
N LYS A 3 -13.03 4.41 6.35
CA LYS A 3 -14.15 5.32 6.01
C LYS A 3 -13.68 6.76 5.80
N ASP A 4 -12.57 7.11 6.43
CA ASP A 4 -11.84 8.37 6.38
C ASP A 4 -10.77 8.43 5.28
N HIS A 5 -10.71 7.44 4.38
CA HIS A 5 -9.70 7.31 3.34
C HIS A 5 -8.28 6.93 3.84
N THR A 6 -8.16 6.48 5.09
CA THR A 6 -6.86 6.05 5.64
C THR A 6 -6.45 4.69 5.06
N LEU A 7 -5.21 4.55 4.58
CA LEU A 7 -4.68 3.26 4.14
C LEU A 7 -4.22 2.44 5.35
N PHE A 8 -4.58 1.16 5.38
CA PHE A 8 -4.14 0.20 6.39
C PHE A 8 -3.62 -1.06 5.70
N ALA A 9 -2.56 -1.64 6.28
CA ALA A 9 -2.04 -2.92 5.85
C ALA A 9 -2.98 -4.05 6.31
N LEU A 10 -3.17 -5.06 5.47
CA LEU A 10 -3.94 -6.26 5.82
C LEU A 10 -3.05 -7.34 6.46
N VAL A 11 -1.74 -7.23 6.28
CA VAL A 11 -0.72 -8.20 6.72
C VAL A 11 0.58 -7.46 7.05
N ASP A 12 1.44 -8.08 7.84
CA ASP A 12 2.79 -7.60 8.10
C ASP A 12 3.67 -7.76 6.86
N GLY A 13 4.54 -6.79 6.64
CA GLY A 13 5.40 -6.79 5.46
C GLY A 13 6.08 -5.45 5.22
N ARG A 14 6.79 -5.37 4.10
CA ARG A 14 7.48 -4.15 3.66
C ARG A 14 6.57 -3.29 2.78
N VAL A 15 6.52 -1.99 3.07
CA VAL A 15 5.76 -1.03 2.25
C VAL A 15 6.51 -0.70 0.96
N ALA A 16 5.81 -0.79 -0.18
CA ALA A 16 6.29 -0.41 -1.50
C ALA A 16 5.44 0.74 -2.07
N PHE A 17 6.11 1.80 -2.54
CA PHE A 17 5.49 2.95 -3.17
C PHE A 17 5.71 2.88 -4.68
N ARG A 18 4.64 3.02 -5.45
CA ARG A 18 4.70 3.05 -6.92
C ARG A 18 3.94 4.25 -7.46
N LYS A 19 4.62 5.05 -8.29
CA LYS A 19 3.96 6.06 -9.11
C LYS A 19 3.47 5.41 -10.40
N LYS A 20 2.20 5.65 -10.76
CA LYS A 20 1.64 5.32 -12.07
C LYS A 20 1.53 6.60 -12.90
N ALA A 21 1.27 6.43 -14.20
CA ALA A 21 0.85 7.52 -15.07
C ALA A 21 -0.39 8.23 -14.48
N ASP A 22 -0.66 9.46 -14.95
CA ASP A 22 -1.79 10.28 -14.49
C ASP A 22 -1.67 10.77 -13.04
N ASN A 23 -0.44 11.07 -12.58
CA ASN A 23 -0.12 11.58 -11.23
C ASN A 23 -0.65 10.73 -10.07
N LYS A 24 -1.01 9.46 -10.33
CA LYS A 24 -1.53 8.55 -9.31
C LYS A 24 -0.41 7.84 -8.58
N SER A 25 -0.42 7.93 -7.25
CA SER A 25 0.48 7.18 -6.38
C SER A 25 -0.27 5.98 -5.79
N TYR A 26 0.35 4.82 -5.84
CA TYR A 26 -0.16 3.56 -5.30
C TYR A 26 0.78 3.07 -4.20
N VAL A 27 0.20 2.50 -3.14
CA VAL A 27 0.92 1.92 -2.01
C VAL A 27 0.48 0.48 -1.86
N SER A 28 1.44 -0.44 -1.73
CA SER A 28 1.19 -1.87 -1.50
C SER A 28 2.13 -2.39 -0.41
N VAL A 29 1.72 -3.48 0.25
CA VAL A 29 2.57 -4.18 1.23
C VAL A 29 3.03 -5.49 0.63
N ILE A 30 4.34 -5.75 0.65
CA ILE A 30 4.96 -7.01 0.27
C ILE A 30 5.07 -7.84 1.54
N PRO A 31 4.32 -8.95 1.68
CA PRO A 31 4.38 -9.79 2.87
C PRO A 31 5.79 -10.33 3.09
N PHE A 32 6.17 -10.55 4.35
CA PHE A 32 7.37 -11.32 4.64
C PHE A 32 7.11 -12.80 4.30
N GLU A 33 8.09 -13.48 3.71
CA GLU A 33 8.03 -14.94 3.58
C GLU A 33 8.13 -15.57 4.97
N ASN A 34 7.42 -16.68 5.14
CA ASN A 34 7.23 -17.36 6.41
C ASN A 34 8.31 -18.41 6.65
#